data_AF-A0A7Y2FIW6-F1
#
_entry.id   AF-A0A7Y2FIW6-F1
#
_cell.length_a   1.000
_cell.length_b   1.000
_cell.length_c   1.000
_cell.angle_alpha   90.00
_cell.angle_beta   90.00
_cell.angle_gamma   90.00
#
_symmetry.space_group_name_H-M   'P 1'
#
loop_
_entity.id
_entity.type
_entity.pdbx_description
1 polymer ?
#
loop_
_entity_poly.entity_id
_entity_poly.type
_entity_poly.pdbx_seq_one_letter_code
_entity_poly.pdbx_strand_id
1 'polypeptide(L)'
;MLFICMVYISSCNDKKPIEIDLKSAPTSAEVFGKNVISTEMYERDIAITPDGNEIIYTLGDYKQSKRCLVRIREVNGEWQSPEILNLSGTYQDIEPFYAEGGNKLFFTSNRPINNDSLRTDYNIWVSEREDQQWSEPIPLPENINSAGQEFFPSLSKNGNLYFTATRKDGIGSEDIFMSEFVNGIYENPTVLDSAINTSTYEFNAYINPDENLLIFSSYGRPDDMGGGDLYYSTKDEKGKWQPSKNMGNKINSTKLDYCPFVDLTNNTFYFTSERMKENKATFKNVKDLKSHANKPQNGMGDIYSTDFGSL
;
A
#
# COMPACT_ATOMS: atom_id res chain seq x y z
N MET A 1 38.91 27.07 -47.58
CA MET A 1 37.51 26.76 -47.29
C MET A 1 37.50 25.69 -46.21
N LEU A 2 37.49 26.09 -44.94
CA LEU A 2 37.48 25.20 -43.78
C LEU A 2 36.21 25.54 -43.00
N PHE A 3 35.18 24.69 -43.10
CA PHE A 3 33.94 24.85 -42.36
C PHE A 3 34.16 24.29 -40.96
N ILE A 4 34.28 25.18 -39.97
CA ILE A 4 34.22 24.80 -38.55
C ILE A 4 32.73 24.65 -38.22
N CYS A 5 32.25 23.41 -38.15
CA CYS A 5 30.94 23.11 -37.59
C CYS A 5 30.98 23.37 -36.08
N MET A 6 30.37 24.48 -35.64
CA MET A 6 29.93 24.65 -34.26
C MET A 6 28.83 23.62 -33.97
N VAL A 7 29.15 22.60 -33.20
CA VAL A 7 28.15 21.71 -32.61
C VAL A 7 27.55 22.47 -31.42
N TYR A 8 26.35 23.02 -31.62
CA TYR A 8 25.51 23.47 -30.52
C TYR A 8 24.96 22.24 -29.79
N ILE A 9 25.53 21.90 -28.65
CA ILE A 9 24.88 21.01 -27.67
C ILE A 9 23.81 21.87 -26.98
N SER A 10 22.59 21.83 -27.50
CA SER A 10 21.43 22.48 -26.91
C SER A 10 20.59 21.45 -26.16
N SER A 11 20.18 21.86 -24.95
CA SER A 11 19.17 21.26 -24.06
C SER A 11 19.71 20.33 -22.97
N CYS A 12 20.28 20.92 -21.92
CA CYS A 12 19.92 20.49 -20.57
C CYS A 12 18.42 20.77 -20.43
N ASN A 13 17.61 19.71 -20.48
CA ASN A 13 16.22 19.80 -20.07
C ASN A 13 16.29 19.96 -18.54
N ASP A 14 16.12 21.18 -18.04
CA ASP A 14 16.03 21.48 -16.60
C ASP A 14 14.75 20.83 -16.05
N LYS A 15 14.78 19.50 -15.87
CA LYS A 15 13.75 18.79 -15.13
C LYS A 15 13.91 19.22 -13.68
N LYS A 16 12.86 19.83 -13.12
CA LYS A 16 12.80 20.14 -11.69
C LYS A 16 13.13 18.86 -10.90
N PRO A 17 14.00 18.92 -9.88
CA PRO A 17 14.27 17.78 -9.02
C PRO A 17 12.97 17.19 -8.46
N ILE A 18 12.93 15.86 -8.32
CA ILE A 18 11.82 15.18 -7.67
C ILE A 18 11.97 15.38 -6.16
N GLU A 19 10.92 15.90 -5.54
CA GLU A 19 10.88 16.21 -4.11
C GLU A 19 9.93 15.20 -3.43
N ILE A 20 10.48 14.31 -2.60
CA ILE A 20 9.74 13.42 -1.70
C ILE A 20 10.29 13.64 -0.30
N ASP A 21 9.42 13.93 0.66
CA ASP A 21 9.77 14.12 2.07
C ASP A 21 9.27 12.95 2.92
N LEU A 22 10.20 12.13 3.40
CA LEU A 22 9.93 11.06 4.36
C LEU A 22 10.29 11.44 5.79
N LYS A 23 10.91 12.61 6.01
CA LYS A 23 11.48 12.99 7.30
C LYS A 23 10.55 13.87 8.12
N SER A 24 9.53 14.44 7.50
CA SER A 24 8.51 15.23 8.19
C SER A 24 7.11 14.74 7.85
N ALA A 25 6.25 14.71 8.87
CA ALA A 25 4.85 14.37 8.75
C ALA A 25 3.99 15.64 8.82
N PRO A 26 3.01 15.82 7.92
CA PRO A 26 2.08 16.93 8.05
C PRO A 26 1.14 16.72 9.25
N THR A 27 0.68 17.78 9.90
CA THR A 27 -0.20 17.69 11.09
C THR A 27 -1.64 17.30 10.77
N SER A 28 -1.95 17.09 9.50
CA SER A 28 -3.25 16.64 8.99
C SER A 28 -3.03 15.80 7.74
N ALA A 29 -4.01 14.97 7.37
CA ALA A 29 -3.95 14.17 6.16
C ALA A 29 -3.76 15.04 4.90
N GLU A 30 -2.59 14.91 4.27
CA GLU A 30 -2.23 15.58 3.03
C GLU A 30 -1.78 14.56 1.98
N VAL A 31 -1.98 14.89 0.69
CA VAL A 31 -1.56 14.02 -0.42
C VAL A 31 -0.03 13.90 -0.41
N PHE A 32 0.46 12.66 -0.33
CA PHE A 32 1.87 12.33 -0.31
C PHE A 32 2.44 12.25 -1.73
N GLY A 33 3.66 12.77 -1.92
CA GLY A 33 4.36 12.69 -3.21
C GLY A 33 3.58 13.28 -4.40
N LYS A 34 2.86 14.38 -4.19
CA LYS A 34 1.93 14.95 -5.18
C LYS A 34 2.56 15.20 -6.56
N ASN A 35 1.91 14.69 -7.61
CA ASN A 35 2.33 14.68 -9.02
C ASN A 35 3.59 13.85 -9.32
N VAL A 36 4.05 13.03 -8.37
CA VAL A 36 5.20 12.12 -8.55
C VAL A 36 4.76 10.70 -8.23
N ILE A 37 4.26 10.49 -7.01
CA ILE A 37 3.65 9.25 -6.54
C ILE A 37 2.16 9.35 -6.78
N SER A 38 1.43 10.22 -6.06
CA SER A 38 0.00 10.43 -6.32
C SER A 38 -0.20 11.33 -7.52
N THR A 39 -0.89 10.83 -8.55
CA THR A 39 -1.09 11.48 -9.84
C THR A 39 -2.57 11.53 -10.20
N GLU A 40 -2.93 11.62 -11.49
CA GLU A 40 -4.30 11.48 -11.96
C GLU A 40 -4.79 10.03 -12.04
N MET A 41 -3.87 9.06 -11.92
CA MET A 41 -4.14 7.64 -12.02
C MET A 41 -4.62 7.09 -10.67
N TYR A 42 -4.53 5.77 -10.48
CA TYR A 42 -5.01 5.11 -9.28
C TYR A 42 -3.82 4.60 -8.47
N GLU A 43 -3.36 5.38 -7.49
CA GLU A 43 -2.28 4.99 -6.59
C GLU A 43 -2.81 4.49 -5.26
N ARG A 44 -2.26 3.37 -4.79
CA ARG A 44 -2.64 2.76 -3.52
C ARG A 44 -1.49 1.98 -2.95
N ASP A 45 -1.60 1.64 -1.67
CA ASP A 45 -0.58 0.91 -0.92
C ASP A 45 0.75 1.66 -0.85
N ILE A 46 1.52 1.44 0.21
CA ILE A 46 2.88 1.95 0.28
C ILE A 46 3.74 1.05 1.16
N ALA A 47 4.95 0.80 0.71
CA ALA A 47 6.01 0.19 1.49
C ALA A 47 7.27 1.04 1.38
N ILE A 48 7.90 1.32 2.51
CA ILE A 48 9.13 2.10 2.58
C ILE A 48 10.22 1.17 3.11
N THR A 49 11.41 1.19 2.49
CA THR A 49 12.53 0.41 3.01
C THR A 49 12.92 0.89 4.41
N PRO A 50 13.47 0.01 5.28
CA PRO A 50 13.86 0.40 6.63
C PRO A 50 14.86 1.57 6.71
N ASP A 51 15.67 1.77 5.68
CA ASP A 51 16.63 2.89 5.58
C ASP A 51 16.03 4.16 4.95
N GLY A 52 14.76 4.11 4.52
CA GLY A 52 14.00 5.27 4.04
C GLY A 52 14.46 5.81 2.68
N ASN A 53 15.20 5.04 1.88
CA ASN A 53 15.71 5.49 0.58
C ASN A 53 14.94 4.92 -0.63
N GLU A 54 13.97 4.04 -0.42
CA GLU A 54 13.20 3.41 -1.49
C GLU A 54 11.75 3.23 -1.05
N ILE A 55 10.83 3.58 -1.94
CA ILE A 55 9.39 3.44 -1.76
C ILE A 55 8.89 2.54 -2.89
N ILE A 56 8.04 1.57 -2.54
CA ILE A 56 7.24 0.82 -3.49
C ILE A 56 5.77 1.13 -3.22
N TYR A 57 5.00 1.38 -4.27
CA TYR A 57 3.55 1.57 -4.21
C TYR A 57 2.89 0.84 -5.37
N THR A 58 1.58 0.63 -5.28
CA THR A 58 0.78 0.08 -6.37
C THR A 58 0.28 1.22 -7.24
N LEU A 59 0.51 1.11 -8.56
CA LEU A 59 -0.06 2.00 -9.56
C LEU A 59 -1.02 1.22 -10.48
N GLY A 60 -2.27 1.65 -10.51
CA GLY A 60 -3.32 1.15 -11.39
C GLY A 60 -3.67 2.12 -12.52
N ASP A 61 -4.12 1.57 -13.65
CA ASP A 61 -4.82 2.38 -14.65
C ASP A 61 -6.21 2.82 -14.15
N TYR A 62 -6.88 3.72 -14.87
CA TYR A 62 -8.15 4.32 -14.43
C TYR A 62 -9.28 3.34 -14.10
N LYS A 63 -9.26 2.15 -14.70
CA LYS A 63 -10.26 1.10 -14.48
C LYS A 63 -9.72 -0.04 -13.62
N GLN A 64 -8.48 0.07 -13.15
CA GLN A 64 -7.76 -0.98 -12.45
C GLN A 64 -7.75 -2.31 -13.22
N SER A 65 -7.79 -2.23 -14.56
CA SER A 65 -7.60 -3.35 -15.47
C SER A 65 -6.15 -3.83 -15.47
N LYS A 66 -5.23 -2.97 -15.02
CA LYS A 66 -3.83 -3.30 -14.78
C LYS A 66 -3.34 -2.58 -13.54
N ARG A 67 -2.65 -3.31 -12.66
CA ARG A 67 -1.97 -2.80 -11.47
C ARG A 67 -0.54 -3.33 -11.43
N CYS A 68 0.41 -2.44 -11.15
CA CYS A 68 1.83 -2.74 -11.11
C CYS A 68 2.46 -2.23 -9.82
N LEU A 69 3.49 -2.91 -9.35
CA LEU A 69 4.38 -2.40 -8.32
C LEU A 69 5.38 -1.42 -8.95
N VAL A 70 5.36 -0.19 -8.46
CA VAL A 70 6.22 0.91 -8.93
C VAL A 70 7.17 1.31 -7.81
N ARG A 71 8.44 1.43 -8.14
CA ARG A 71 9.51 1.89 -7.27
C ARG A 71 9.85 3.35 -7.55
N ILE A 72 10.14 4.08 -6.49
CA ILE A 72 10.94 5.30 -6.53
C ILE A 72 12.08 5.20 -5.50
N ARG A 73 13.29 5.67 -5.83
CA ARG A 73 14.48 5.55 -4.97
C ARG A 73 15.31 6.83 -4.93
N GLU A 74 15.96 7.06 -3.80
CA GLU A 74 16.92 8.13 -3.58
C GLU A 74 18.34 7.63 -3.92
N VAL A 75 19.05 8.38 -4.76
CA VAL A 75 20.45 8.11 -5.12
C VAL A 75 21.24 9.40 -4.92
N ASN A 76 22.25 9.37 -4.05
CA ASN A 76 23.10 10.53 -3.74
C ASN A 76 22.33 11.79 -3.29
N GLY A 77 21.23 11.61 -2.54
CA GLY A 77 20.41 12.73 -2.07
C GLY A 77 19.29 13.16 -3.02
N GLU A 78 19.14 12.49 -4.16
CA GLU A 78 18.16 12.85 -5.19
C GLU A 78 17.21 11.69 -5.50
N TRP A 79 15.91 11.94 -5.39
CA TRP A 79 14.89 11.01 -5.81
C TRP A 79 14.89 10.86 -7.34
N GLN A 80 14.94 9.61 -7.79
CA GLN A 80 14.93 9.25 -9.19
C GLN A 80 13.49 9.16 -9.73
N SER A 81 13.33 9.05 -11.05
CA SER A 81 12.00 8.85 -11.64
C SER A 81 11.40 7.49 -11.25
N PRO A 82 10.08 7.38 -11.08
CA PRO A 82 9.43 6.11 -10.81
C PRO A 82 9.64 5.07 -11.92
N GLU A 83 9.79 3.81 -11.56
CA GLU A 83 9.96 2.68 -12.49
C GLU A 83 9.17 1.45 -12.04
N ILE A 84 8.61 0.70 -13.00
CA ILE A 84 7.96 -0.58 -12.69
C ILE A 84 9.03 -1.58 -12.26
N LEU A 85 8.78 -2.31 -11.16
CA LEU A 85 9.69 -3.35 -10.70
C LEU A 85 9.84 -4.47 -11.74
N ASN A 86 11.03 -5.06 -11.82
CA ASN A 86 11.33 -6.15 -12.74
C ASN A 86 10.45 -7.40 -12.53
N LEU A 87 9.90 -7.58 -11.32
CA LEU A 87 8.96 -8.67 -11.00
C LEU A 87 7.49 -8.36 -11.32
N SER A 88 7.18 -7.13 -11.78
CA SER A 88 5.82 -6.66 -12.03
C SER A 88 5.60 -6.26 -13.49
N GLY A 89 4.34 -6.00 -13.86
CA GLY A 89 3.95 -5.60 -15.21
C GLY A 89 3.32 -6.71 -16.05
N THR A 90 3.45 -7.98 -15.65
CA THR A 90 2.79 -9.11 -16.32
C THR A 90 1.44 -9.46 -15.68
N TYR A 91 1.41 -9.54 -14.34
CA TYR A 91 0.21 -9.91 -13.56
C TYR A 91 -0.43 -8.69 -12.91
N GLN A 92 -1.47 -8.87 -12.12
CA GLN A 92 -1.95 -7.85 -11.20
C GLN A 92 -1.12 -7.96 -9.93
N ASP A 93 -0.23 -7.01 -9.69
CA ASP A 93 0.66 -7.02 -8.53
C ASP A 93 0.34 -5.80 -7.66
N ILE A 94 0.06 -6.03 -6.39
CA ILE A 94 -0.42 -5.01 -5.44
C ILE A 94 0.16 -5.24 -4.04
N GLU A 95 -0.05 -4.28 -3.15
CA GLU A 95 0.13 -4.43 -1.68
C GLU A 95 1.54 -4.88 -1.28
N PRO A 96 2.57 -4.11 -1.67
CA PRO A 96 3.94 -4.40 -1.29
C PRO A 96 4.12 -4.27 0.23
N PHE A 97 5.00 -5.09 0.80
CA PHE A 97 5.43 -5.01 2.18
C PHE A 97 6.90 -5.43 2.31
N TYR A 98 7.73 -4.59 2.91
CA TYR A 98 9.12 -4.93 3.21
C TYR A 98 9.23 -5.72 4.51
N ALA A 99 9.86 -6.89 4.45
CA ALA A 99 10.28 -7.57 5.68
C ALA A 99 11.44 -6.82 6.36
N GLU A 100 11.71 -7.16 7.62
CA GLU A 100 12.86 -6.62 8.37
C GLU A 100 14.16 -6.79 7.58
N GLY A 101 14.98 -5.73 7.54
CA GLY A 101 16.22 -5.68 6.75
C GLY A 101 16.04 -5.27 5.28
N GLY A 102 14.81 -5.20 4.76
CA GLY A 102 14.52 -4.64 3.43
C GLY A 102 15.03 -5.47 2.25
N ASN A 103 15.43 -6.72 2.47
CA ASN A 103 15.90 -7.64 1.42
C ASN A 103 14.83 -8.64 0.96
N LYS A 104 13.67 -8.67 1.60
CA LYS A 104 12.50 -9.43 1.14
C LYS A 104 11.30 -8.51 0.94
N LEU A 105 10.62 -8.70 -0.18
CA LEU A 105 9.38 -8.03 -0.53
C LEU A 105 8.26 -9.07 -0.57
N PHE A 106 7.30 -8.90 0.32
CA PHE A 106 6.02 -9.58 0.26
C PHE A 106 5.06 -8.73 -0.56
N PHE A 107 4.21 -9.35 -1.36
CA PHE A 107 3.20 -8.66 -2.14
C PHE A 107 2.10 -9.62 -2.56
N THR A 108 0.98 -9.06 -3.01
CA THR A 108 -0.16 -9.84 -3.48
C THR A 108 -0.17 -9.88 -5.01
N SER A 109 -0.41 -11.06 -5.59
CA SER A 109 -0.46 -11.23 -7.05
C SER A 109 -1.41 -12.33 -7.50
N ASN A 110 -2.03 -12.14 -8.67
CA ASN A 110 -2.81 -13.16 -9.35
C ASN A 110 -1.98 -14.03 -10.33
N ARG A 111 -0.66 -14.06 -10.14
CA ARG A 111 0.25 -14.95 -10.86
C ARG A 111 -0.14 -16.42 -10.64
N PRO A 112 -0.07 -17.29 -11.66
CA PRO A 112 -0.33 -18.72 -11.52
C PRO A 112 0.63 -19.40 -10.53
N ILE A 113 0.09 -20.17 -9.60
CA ILE A 113 0.85 -21.11 -8.78
C ILE A 113 0.95 -22.44 -9.53
N ASN A 114 2.14 -23.05 -9.58
CA ASN A 114 2.38 -24.34 -10.25
C ASN A 114 1.91 -24.38 -11.73
N ASN A 115 1.96 -23.24 -12.43
CA ASN A 115 1.43 -23.06 -13.79
C ASN A 115 -0.08 -23.35 -13.94
N ASP A 116 -0.85 -23.32 -12.85
CA ASP A 116 -2.30 -23.41 -12.91
C ASP A 116 -2.90 -22.08 -13.39
N SER A 117 -3.08 -21.97 -14.70
CA SER A 117 -3.66 -20.78 -15.34
C SER A 117 -5.17 -20.65 -15.16
N LEU A 118 -5.84 -21.60 -14.50
CA LEU A 118 -7.28 -21.53 -14.23
C LEU A 118 -7.59 -20.72 -12.97
N ARG A 119 -6.60 -20.56 -12.10
CA ARG A 119 -6.69 -19.68 -10.92
C ARG A 119 -6.67 -18.23 -11.34
N THR A 120 -7.61 -17.47 -10.79
CA THR A 120 -7.74 -16.01 -11.01
C THR A 120 -7.72 -15.24 -9.70
N ASP A 121 -7.58 -15.96 -8.59
CA ASP A 121 -7.47 -15.43 -7.26
C ASP A 121 -6.10 -14.81 -6.99
N TYR A 122 -6.08 -13.93 -5.99
CA TYR A 122 -4.88 -13.31 -5.49
C TYR A 122 -4.27 -14.14 -4.37
N ASN A 123 -2.95 -14.25 -4.41
CA ASN A 123 -2.13 -14.99 -3.47
C ASN A 123 -1.01 -14.09 -2.95
N ILE A 124 -0.44 -14.44 -1.81
CA ILE A 124 0.72 -13.76 -1.24
C ILE A 124 2.00 -14.41 -1.78
N TRP A 125 2.88 -13.57 -2.31
CA TRP A 125 4.18 -13.93 -2.88
C TRP A 125 5.29 -13.24 -2.10
N VAL A 126 6.48 -13.85 -2.14
CA VAL A 126 7.71 -13.26 -1.62
C VAL A 126 8.77 -13.26 -2.71
N SER A 127 9.54 -12.18 -2.79
CA SER A 127 10.74 -12.08 -3.61
C SER A 127 11.91 -11.59 -2.76
N GLU A 128 13.10 -12.10 -3.02
CA GLU A 128 14.32 -11.68 -2.35
C GLU A 128 15.16 -10.78 -3.25
N ARG A 129 15.92 -9.87 -2.67
CA ARG A 129 16.76 -8.94 -3.43
C ARG A 129 18.22 -9.36 -3.40
N GLU A 130 18.78 -9.58 -4.59
CA GLU A 130 20.20 -9.82 -4.84
C GLU A 130 20.69 -8.80 -5.89
N ASP A 131 21.85 -8.17 -5.68
CA ASP A 131 22.45 -7.21 -6.62
C ASP A 131 21.50 -6.10 -7.15
N GLN A 132 20.67 -5.53 -6.26
CA GLN A 132 19.67 -4.49 -6.54
C GLN A 132 18.49 -4.92 -7.43
N GLN A 133 18.35 -6.22 -7.72
CA GLN A 133 17.22 -6.78 -8.46
C GLN A 133 16.42 -7.72 -7.58
N TRP A 134 15.11 -7.71 -7.77
CA TRP A 134 14.23 -8.69 -7.13
C TRP A 134 14.29 -10.01 -7.89
N SER A 135 14.43 -11.12 -7.17
CA SER A 135 14.41 -12.47 -7.72
C SER A 135 13.04 -12.81 -8.30
N GLU A 136 12.96 -13.94 -9.01
CA GLU A 136 11.64 -14.49 -9.37
C GLU A 136 10.82 -14.72 -8.09
N PRO A 137 9.58 -14.20 -8.01
CA PRO A 137 8.70 -14.39 -6.87
C PRO A 137 8.33 -15.85 -6.64
N ILE A 138 8.24 -16.23 -5.37
CA ILE A 138 7.82 -17.55 -4.91
C ILE A 138 6.52 -17.37 -4.11
N PRO A 139 5.47 -18.18 -4.34
CA PRO A 139 4.24 -18.07 -3.56
C PRO A 139 4.48 -18.59 -2.15
N LEU A 140 3.80 -17.99 -1.16
CA LEU A 140 3.73 -18.57 0.17
C LEU A 140 3.04 -19.96 0.14
N PRO A 141 3.31 -20.83 1.13
CA PRO A 141 2.78 -22.19 1.14
C PRO A 141 1.26 -22.25 1.22
N GLU A 142 0.69 -23.40 0.86
CA GLU A 142 -0.77 -23.62 0.69
C GLU A 142 -1.59 -23.43 1.98
N ASN A 143 -0.97 -23.51 3.17
CA ASN A 143 -1.67 -23.18 4.42
C ASN A 143 -2.01 -21.69 4.48
N ILE A 144 -1.18 -20.83 3.88
CA ILE A 144 -1.42 -19.40 3.72
C ILE A 144 -2.30 -19.17 2.48
N ASN A 145 -1.79 -19.55 1.30
CA ASN A 145 -2.45 -19.36 0.01
C ASN A 145 -3.49 -20.45 -0.24
N SER A 146 -4.75 -20.18 0.13
CA SER A 146 -5.83 -21.16 0.04
C SER A 146 -6.43 -21.20 -1.37
N ALA A 147 -7.64 -21.74 -1.51
CA ALA A 147 -8.44 -21.61 -2.74
C ALA A 147 -9.30 -20.32 -2.75
N GLY A 148 -9.22 -19.52 -1.69
CA GLY A 148 -9.88 -18.23 -1.54
C GLY A 148 -9.06 -17.10 -2.14
N GLN A 149 -9.18 -15.92 -1.55
CA GLN A 149 -8.35 -14.76 -1.86
C GLN A 149 -7.49 -14.45 -0.65
N GLU A 150 -6.21 -14.14 -0.87
CA GLU A 150 -5.30 -13.66 0.16
C GLU A 150 -4.66 -12.32 -0.26
N PHE A 151 -4.72 -11.33 0.64
CA PHE A 151 -4.33 -9.95 0.39
C PHE A 151 -3.53 -9.36 1.55
N PHE A 152 -2.90 -8.22 1.27
CA PHE A 152 -2.28 -7.29 2.20
C PHE A 152 -1.40 -7.94 3.28
N PRO A 153 -0.26 -8.55 2.89
CA PRO A 153 0.67 -9.11 3.86
C PRO A 153 1.27 -8.01 4.74
N SER A 154 1.32 -8.25 6.04
CA SER A 154 2.00 -7.40 7.01
C SER A 154 2.71 -8.27 8.06
N LEU A 155 3.98 -8.00 8.31
CA LEU A 155 4.81 -8.83 9.20
C LEU A 155 5.16 -8.08 10.48
N SER A 156 5.14 -8.80 11.59
CA SER A 156 5.75 -8.33 12.84
C SER A 156 7.26 -8.54 12.86
N LYS A 157 7.93 -8.05 13.91
CA LYS A 157 9.37 -8.28 14.12
C LYS A 157 9.73 -9.76 14.27
N ASN A 158 8.81 -10.58 14.79
CA ASN A 158 9.03 -12.01 14.92
C ASN A 158 8.78 -12.77 13.60
N GLY A 159 8.37 -12.06 12.55
CA GLY A 159 8.03 -12.62 11.26
C GLY A 159 6.60 -13.17 11.19
N ASN A 160 5.77 -13.01 12.23
CA ASN A 160 4.38 -13.43 12.18
C ASN A 160 3.64 -12.64 11.09
N LEU A 161 2.88 -13.34 10.26
CA LEU A 161 2.17 -12.78 9.12
C LEU A 161 0.72 -12.48 9.50
N TYR A 162 0.33 -11.23 9.34
CA TYR A 162 -1.04 -10.75 9.35
C TYR A 162 -1.46 -10.47 7.92
N PHE A 163 -2.65 -10.92 7.54
CA PHE A 163 -3.13 -10.80 6.16
C PHE A 163 -4.64 -10.86 6.10
N THR A 164 -5.21 -10.34 5.03
CA THR A 164 -6.63 -10.41 4.73
C THR A 164 -6.91 -11.68 3.93
N ALA A 165 -7.98 -12.40 4.26
CA ALA A 165 -8.40 -13.53 3.46
C ALA A 165 -9.91 -13.76 3.44
N THR A 166 -10.38 -14.38 2.35
CA THR A 166 -11.72 -14.97 2.28
C THR A 166 -11.60 -16.48 2.48
N ARG A 167 -11.91 -16.96 3.69
CA ARG A 167 -11.80 -18.39 4.04
C ARG A 167 -13.05 -18.90 4.73
N LYS A 168 -13.29 -20.21 4.66
CA LYS A 168 -14.47 -20.86 5.27
C LYS A 168 -14.46 -20.82 6.80
N ASP A 169 -13.27 -20.70 7.38
CA ASP A 169 -13.01 -20.55 8.82
C ASP A 169 -12.91 -19.08 9.26
N GLY A 170 -13.28 -18.14 8.38
CA GLY A 170 -13.48 -16.73 8.70
C GLY A 170 -14.78 -16.45 9.46
N ILE A 171 -14.96 -15.20 9.88
CA ILE A 171 -16.13 -14.71 10.62
C ILE A 171 -17.08 -13.97 9.65
N GLY A 172 -16.53 -13.14 8.76
CA GLY A 172 -17.24 -12.27 7.84
C GLY A 172 -17.06 -12.64 6.37
N SER A 173 -17.05 -11.62 5.52
CA SER A 173 -16.86 -11.74 4.07
C SER A 173 -15.38 -11.71 3.67
N GLU A 174 -14.63 -10.83 4.32
CA GLU A 174 -13.17 -10.79 4.34
C GLU A 174 -12.77 -10.58 5.80
N ASP A 175 -11.78 -11.34 6.25
CA ASP A 175 -11.33 -11.29 7.63
C ASP A 175 -9.81 -11.14 7.69
N ILE A 176 -9.34 -10.64 8.83
CA ILE A 176 -7.92 -10.57 9.16
C ILE A 176 -7.52 -11.86 9.87
N PHE A 177 -6.53 -12.54 9.29
CA PHE A 177 -5.90 -13.73 9.81
C PHE A 177 -4.48 -13.44 10.30
N MET A 178 -3.99 -14.28 11.20
CA MET A 178 -2.61 -14.28 11.67
C MET A 178 -2.04 -15.69 11.58
N SER A 179 -0.83 -15.82 11.03
CA SER A 179 -0.02 -17.04 11.04
C SER A 179 1.30 -16.78 11.76
N GLU A 180 1.61 -17.62 12.75
CA GLU A 180 2.88 -17.56 13.47
C GLU A 180 4.02 -18.07 12.58
N PHE A 181 5.17 -17.41 12.67
CA PHE A 181 6.40 -17.85 12.00
C PHE A 181 7.31 -18.56 12.98
N VAL A 182 7.34 -19.89 12.90
CA VAL A 182 8.05 -20.74 13.85
C VAL A 182 9.03 -21.63 13.10
N ASN A 183 10.30 -21.65 13.51
CA ASN A 183 11.35 -22.49 12.92
C ASN A 183 11.47 -22.37 11.38
N GLY A 184 11.25 -21.18 10.83
CA GLY A 184 11.40 -20.92 9.40
C GLY A 184 10.16 -21.24 8.56
N ILE A 185 9.04 -21.61 9.18
CA ILE A 185 7.77 -21.93 8.50
C ILE A 185 6.62 -21.11 9.08
N TYR A 186 5.65 -20.80 8.23
CA TYR A 186 4.36 -20.26 8.66
C TYR A 186 3.44 -21.39 9.11
N GLU A 187 2.88 -21.28 10.31
CA GLU A 187 1.90 -22.23 10.84
C GLU A 187 0.51 -22.04 10.19
N ASN A 188 -0.45 -22.90 10.50
CA ASN A 188 -1.82 -22.70 10.02
C ASN A 188 -2.38 -21.37 10.55
N PRO A 189 -2.94 -20.51 9.68
CA PRO A 189 -3.44 -19.22 10.10
C PRO A 189 -4.68 -19.37 10.99
N THR A 190 -4.83 -18.44 11.91
CA THR A 190 -6.02 -18.31 12.77
C THR A 190 -6.69 -16.97 12.49
N VAL A 191 -8.02 -16.97 12.41
CA VAL A 191 -8.79 -15.73 12.31
C VAL A 191 -8.66 -14.94 13.61
N LEU A 192 -8.45 -13.62 13.52
CA LEU A 192 -8.47 -12.77 14.71
C LEU A 192 -9.90 -12.70 15.29
N ASP A 193 -9.99 -12.48 16.60
CA ASP A 193 -11.27 -12.55 17.30
C ASP A 193 -12.23 -11.38 16.97
N SER A 194 -13.40 -11.38 17.60
CA SER A 194 -14.45 -10.38 17.35
C SER A 194 -14.12 -8.97 17.83
N ALA A 195 -12.96 -8.74 18.47
CA ALA A 195 -12.46 -7.39 18.71
C ALA A 195 -11.96 -6.75 17.40
N ILE A 196 -11.52 -7.59 16.47
CA ILE A 196 -10.99 -7.21 15.16
C ILE A 196 -11.99 -7.50 14.05
N ASN A 197 -12.46 -8.74 13.89
CA ASN A 197 -13.30 -9.15 12.78
C ASN A 197 -14.80 -9.11 13.15
N THR A 198 -15.64 -8.79 12.19
CA THR A 198 -17.10 -8.74 12.35
C THR A 198 -17.77 -9.59 11.28
N SER A 199 -19.11 -9.55 11.21
CA SER A 199 -19.84 -10.24 10.14
C SER A 199 -19.75 -9.52 8.78
N THR A 200 -19.05 -8.39 8.69
CA THR A 200 -18.95 -7.58 7.46
C THR A 200 -17.60 -7.81 6.77
N TYR A 201 -16.84 -6.74 6.52
CA TYR A 201 -15.57 -6.78 5.80
C TYR A 201 -14.50 -6.18 6.70
N GLU A 202 -13.41 -6.90 6.90
CA GLU A 202 -12.18 -6.43 7.53
C GLU A 202 -10.97 -6.77 6.67
N PHE A 203 -10.28 -5.73 6.20
CA PHE A 203 -9.27 -5.87 5.16
C PHE A 203 -8.10 -4.90 5.38
N ASN A 204 -6.99 -5.15 4.67
CA ASN A 204 -5.79 -4.31 4.63
C ASN A 204 -5.24 -3.99 6.02
N ALA A 205 -4.74 -5.00 6.72
CA ALA A 205 -4.27 -4.87 8.10
C ALA A 205 -2.76 -4.62 8.18
N TYR A 206 -2.37 -3.49 8.74
CA TYR A 206 -1.02 -3.21 9.23
C TYR A 206 -0.88 -3.67 10.68
N ILE A 207 0.13 -4.51 10.94
CA ILE A 207 0.58 -4.86 12.30
C ILE A 207 1.88 -4.12 12.60
N ASN A 208 1.98 -3.53 13.79
CA ASN A 208 3.25 -2.95 14.21
C ASN A 208 4.27 -4.04 14.64
N PRO A 209 5.57 -3.73 14.67
CA PRO A 209 6.62 -4.72 14.94
C PRO A 209 6.45 -5.49 16.27
N ASP A 210 5.94 -4.83 17.31
CA ASP A 210 5.72 -5.41 18.64
C ASP A 210 4.36 -6.12 18.79
N GLU A 211 3.57 -6.16 17.72
CA GLU A 211 2.22 -6.77 17.66
C GLU A 211 1.22 -6.27 18.70
N ASN A 212 1.34 -5.02 19.16
CA ASN A 212 0.43 -4.44 20.16
C ASN A 212 -0.51 -3.37 19.58
N LEU A 213 -0.37 -3.05 18.29
CA LEU A 213 -1.22 -2.15 17.52
C LEU A 213 -1.52 -2.76 16.15
N LEU A 214 -2.80 -2.88 15.84
CA LEU A 214 -3.30 -3.24 14.51
C LEU A 214 -4.09 -2.05 13.96
N ILE A 215 -3.81 -1.66 12.72
CA ILE A 215 -4.60 -0.67 11.97
C ILE A 215 -5.11 -1.37 10.71
N PHE A 216 -6.40 -1.24 10.42
CA PHE A 216 -7.02 -1.98 9.31
C PHE A 216 -8.23 -1.23 8.76
N SER A 217 -8.71 -1.64 7.61
CA SER A 217 -9.94 -1.13 7.01
C SER A 217 -11.14 -2.00 7.31
N SER A 218 -12.31 -1.39 7.42
CA SER A 218 -13.57 -2.11 7.50
C SER A 218 -14.70 -1.38 6.78
N TYR A 219 -15.65 -2.15 6.25
CA TYR A 219 -16.85 -1.62 5.61
C TYR A 219 -18.11 -2.24 6.21
N GLY A 220 -19.14 -1.42 6.46
CA GLY A 220 -20.45 -1.86 6.91
C GLY A 220 -20.63 -1.96 8.43
N ARG A 221 -19.67 -1.45 9.22
CA ARG A 221 -19.82 -1.33 10.67
C ARG A 221 -20.85 -0.25 11.04
N PRO A 222 -21.47 -0.32 12.24
CA PRO A 222 -22.47 0.67 12.65
C PRO A 222 -21.97 2.11 12.71
N ASP A 223 -20.66 2.32 12.89
CA ASP A 223 -19.99 3.62 12.97
C ASP A 223 -19.19 3.98 11.70
N ASP A 224 -19.36 3.23 10.61
CA ASP A 224 -18.76 3.49 9.30
C ASP A 224 -19.24 4.84 8.73
N MET A 225 -18.31 5.61 8.18
CA MET A 225 -18.50 6.93 7.58
C MET A 225 -18.72 6.87 6.06
N GLY A 226 -18.46 5.71 5.44
CA GLY A 226 -18.86 5.34 4.10
C GLY A 226 -17.72 4.91 3.19
N GLY A 227 -17.98 3.93 2.32
CA GLY A 227 -17.01 3.44 1.32
C GLY A 227 -15.95 2.49 1.88
N GLY A 228 -15.73 2.50 3.19
CA GLY A 228 -14.74 1.70 3.91
C GLY A 228 -13.82 2.63 4.70
N ASP A 229 -13.66 2.37 5.99
CA ASP A 229 -13.03 3.24 6.96
C ASP A 229 -11.83 2.57 7.63
N LEU A 230 -10.86 3.36 8.08
CA LEU A 230 -9.76 2.90 8.92
C LEU A 230 -10.18 2.81 10.39
N TYR A 231 -9.82 1.69 11.00
CA TYR A 231 -9.98 1.34 12.40
C TYR A 231 -8.63 0.96 13.00
N TYR A 232 -8.53 1.06 14.33
CA TYR A 232 -7.40 0.53 15.06
C TYR A 232 -7.83 -0.30 16.27
N SER A 233 -6.97 -1.23 16.67
CA SER A 233 -7.09 -1.98 17.92
C SER A 233 -5.72 -2.08 18.59
N THR A 234 -5.73 -2.18 19.91
CA THR A 234 -4.52 -2.36 20.73
C THR A 234 -4.67 -3.58 21.63
N LYS A 235 -3.56 -4.23 21.98
CA LYS A 235 -3.55 -5.29 22.99
C LYS A 235 -3.55 -4.68 24.39
N ASP A 236 -4.26 -5.32 25.33
CA ASP A 236 -4.15 -5.03 26.75
C ASP A 236 -2.88 -5.65 27.37
N GLU A 237 -2.67 -5.43 28.67
CA GLU A 237 -1.54 -5.99 29.44
C GLU A 237 -1.48 -7.53 29.44
N LYS A 238 -2.57 -8.21 29.06
CA LYS A 238 -2.65 -9.67 28.95
C LYS A 238 -2.43 -10.15 27.52
N GLY A 239 -2.13 -9.24 26.59
CA GLY A 239 -1.91 -9.56 25.18
C GLY A 239 -3.20 -9.76 24.38
N LYS A 240 -4.37 -9.36 24.91
CA LYS A 240 -5.65 -9.53 24.21
C LYS A 240 -6.02 -8.26 23.44
N TRP A 241 -6.37 -8.40 22.16
CA TRP A 241 -6.95 -7.32 21.36
C TRP A 241 -8.21 -6.75 22.03
N GLN A 242 -8.26 -5.42 22.13
CA GLN A 242 -9.42 -4.70 22.63
C GLN A 242 -10.36 -4.35 21.47
N PRO A 243 -11.67 -4.12 21.71
CA PRO A 243 -12.59 -3.71 20.66
C PRO A 243 -12.04 -2.55 19.83
N SER A 244 -11.99 -2.75 18.52
CA SER A 244 -11.46 -1.76 17.58
C SER A 244 -12.28 -0.47 17.58
N LYS A 245 -11.64 0.64 17.19
CA LYS A 245 -12.21 1.99 17.17
C LYS A 245 -12.01 2.62 15.81
N ASN A 246 -13.04 3.27 15.29
CA ASN A 246 -12.95 4.08 14.07
C ASN A 246 -11.96 5.24 14.29
N MET A 247 -11.09 5.51 13.31
CA MET A 247 -10.07 6.57 13.38
C MET A 247 -10.63 8.00 13.20
N GLY A 248 -11.94 8.12 12.98
CA GLY A 248 -12.66 9.38 12.96
C GLY A 248 -12.39 10.25 11.74
N ASN A 249 -13.10 11.37 11.65
CA ASN A 249 -13.17 12.20 10.44
C ASN A 249 -11.92 13.01 10.05
N LYS A 250 -10.86 12.95 10.88
CA LYS A 250 -9.55 13.49 10.50
C LYS A 250 -8.82 12.56 9.55
N ILE A 251 -9.09 11.26 9.69
CA ILE A 251 -8.47 10.18 8.92
C ILE A 251 -9.46 9.59 7.93
N ASN A 252 -10.68 9.29 8.35
CA ASN A 252 -11.71 8.75 7.47
C ASN A 252 -12.49 9.87 6.77
N SER A 253 -12.93 9.56 5.56
CA SER A 253 -13.70 10.41 4.67
C SER A 253 -15.11 9.83 4.50
N THR A 254 -15.78 10.12 3.39
CA THR A 254 -17.09 9.51 3.03
C THR A 254 -16.93 8.54 1.84
N LYS A 255 -15.68 8.19 1.55
CA LYS A 255 -15.18 7.39 0.44
C LYS A 255 -14.27 6.32 1.03
N LEU A 256 -13.80 5.40 0.21
CA LEU A 256 -12.90 4.35 0.67
C LEU A 256 -11.58 4.93 1.18
N ASP A 257 -11.26 4.65 2.44
CA ASP A 257 -10.01 4.94 3.14
C ASP A 257 -9.37 3.63 3.64
N TYR A 258 -8.16 3.35 3.19
CA TYR A 258 -7.60 2.00 3.28
C TYR A 258 -6.08 1.93 3.10
N CYS A 259 -5.54 0.71 3.10
CA CYS A 259 -4.10 0.45 2.96
C CYS A 259 -3.23 1.22 3.97
N PRO A 260 -3.47 1.05 5.28
CA PRO A 260 -2.67 1.70 6.30
C PRO A 260 -1.22 1.23 6.26
N PHE A 261 -0.29 2.15 6.50
CA PHE A 261 1.12 1.87 6.72
C PHE A 261 1.67 2.88 7.72
N VAL A 262 2.48 2.44 8.69
CA VAL A 262 3.10 3.34 9.67
C VAL A 262 4.61 3.27 9.53
N ASP A 263 5.22 4.42 9.26
CA ASP A 263 6.64 4.63 9.44
C ASP A 263 6.90 5.08 10.89
N LEU A 264 7.31 4.12 11.72
CA LEU A 264 7.63 4.37 13.13
C LEU A 264 8.90 5.19 13.33
N THR A 265 9.82 5.22 12.34
CA THR A 265 11.07 5.97 12.44
C THR A 265 10.80 7.47 12.34
N ASN A 266 9.93 7.85 11.40
CA ASN A 266 9.60 9.25 11.14
C ASN A 266 8.23 9.65 11.70
N ASN A 267 7.60 8.80 12.53
CA ASN A 267 6.28 9.01 13.13
C ASN A 267 5.20 9.41 12.12
N THR A 268 5.22 8.79 10.94
CA THR A 268 4.32 9.13 9.84
C THR A 268 3.34 8.00 9.58
N PHE A 269 2.06 8.32 9.52
CA PHE A 269 1.00 7.43 9.09
C PHE A 269 0.67 7.70 7.62
N TYR A 270 0.67 6.64 6.82
CA TYR A 270 0.28 6.65 5.43
C TYR A 270 -0.97 5.81 5.23
N PHE A 271 -1.81 6.23 4.28
CA PHE A 271 -2.99 5.47 3.87
C PHE A 271 -3.43 5.91 2.48
N THR A 272 -4.19 5.06 1.81
CA THR A 272 -4.84 5.39 0.54
C THR A 272 -6.23 5.95 0.80
N SER A 273 -6.65 6.95 0.04
CA SER A 273 -8.01 7.48 0.11
C SER A 273 -8.54 7.86 -1.26
N GLU A 274 -9.81 7.54 -1.52
CA GLU A 274 -10.58 8.01 -2.68
C GLU A 274 -11.28 9.36 -2.42
N ARG A 275 -10.89 10.08 -1.36
CA ARG A 275 -11.47 11.39 -1.06
C ARG A 275 -11.27 12.36 -2.21
N MET A 276 -12.32 13.09 -2.53
CA MET A 276 -12.28 14.18 -3.50
C MET A 276 -12.17 15.53 -2.79
N LYS A 277 -11.41 16.44 -3.37
CA LYS A 277 -11.49 17.84 -2.98
C LYS A 277 -12.84 18.42 -3.41
N GLU A 278 -13.53 19.12 -2.51
CA GLU A 278 -14.85 19.71 -2.80
C GLU A 278 -14.82 20.50 -4.13
N ASN A 279 -15.68 20.08 -5.07
CA ASN A 279 -15.65 20.61 -6.43
C ASN A 279 -16.72 21.69 -6.63
N LYS A 280 -16.32 22.95 -6.43
CA LYS A 280 -17.11 24.14 -6.79
C LYS A 280 -16.64 24.78 -8.10
N ALA A 281 -15.85 24.07 -8.90
CA ALA A 281 -15.25 24.63 -10.10
C ALA A 281 -16.30 24.82 -11.21
N THR A 282 -16.15 25.91 -11.97
CA THR A 282 -16.84 26.11 -13.25
C THR A 282 -15.80 26.12 -14.36
N PHE A 283 -16.13 25.50 -15.50
CA PHE A 283 -15.18 25.33 -16.61
C PHE A 283 -15.62 26.18 -17.80
N LYS A 284 -14.72 26.99 -18.35
CA LYS A 284 -15.03 27.87 -19.49
C LYS A 284 -14.77 27.20 -20.83
N ASN A 285 -13.91 26.18 -20.84
CA ASN A 285 -13.54 25.44 -22.05
C ASN A 285 -13.11 24.00 -21.70
N VAL A 286 -12.95 23.17 -22.73
CA VAL A 286 -12.59 21.74 -22.59
C VAL A 286 -11.21 21.54 -21.93
N LYS A 287 -10.25 22.45 -22.17
CA LYS A 287 -8.91 22.36 -21.56
C LYS A 287 -8.98 22.50 -20.04
N ASP A 288 -9.83 23.39 -19.53
CA ASP A 288 -10.02 23.58 -18.10
C ASP A 288 -10.57 22.30 -17.46
N LEU A 289 -11.59 21.69 -18.07
CA LEU A 289 -12.19 20.44 -17.58
C LEU A 289 -11.18 19.30 -17.58
N LYS A 290 -10.41 19.12 -18.66
CA LYS A 290 -9.37 18.08 -18.75
C LYS A 290 -8.28 18.28 -17.70
N SER A 291 -7.82 19.51 -17.51
CA SER A 291 -6.79 19.83 -16.50
C SER A 291 -7.31 19.60 -15.08
N HIS A 292 -8.61 19.80 -14.85
CA HIS A 292 -9.23 19.51 -13.56
C HIS A 292 -9.40 18.00 -13.31
N ALA A 293 -9.69 17.20 -14.35
CA ALA A 293 -9.82 15.75 -14.22
C ALA A 293 -8.45 15.06 -14.05
N ASN A 294 -7.41 15.60 -14.70
CA ASN A 294 -6.07 15.02 -14.73
C ASN A 294 -5.18 15.60 -13.63
N LYS A 295 -5.53 15.34 -12.37
CA LYS A 295 -4.73 15.70 -11.20
C LYS A 295 -5.09 14.79 -10.01
N PRO A 296 -4.24 14.75 -8.97
CA PRO A 296 -4.59 14.14 -7.68
C PRO A 296 -5.90 14.67 -7.08
N GLN A 297 -6.53 13.86 -6.25
CA GLN A 297 -7.80 14.12 -5.57
C GLN A 297 -9.00 14.22 -6.52
N ASN A 298 -8.95 13.48 -7.63
CA ASN A 298 -10.04 13.37 -8.61
C ASN A 298 -11.03 12.24 -8.27
N GLY A 299 -10.84 11.55 -7.13
CA GLY A 299 -11.67 10.42 -6.68
C GLY A 299 -11.13 9.06 -7.12
N MET A 300 -10.02 9.03 -7.85
CA MET A 300 -9.14 7.87 -7.87
C MET A 300 -8.35 7.80 -6.55
N GLY A 301 -7.81 6.64 -6.22
CA GLY A 301 -6.98 6.49 -5.03
C GLY A 301 -5.75 7.39 -5.11
N ASP A 302 -5.53 8.21 -4.07
CA ASP A 302 -4.25 8.86 -3.79
C ASP A 302 -3.69 8.33 -2.46
N ILE A 303 -2.37 8.42 -2.29
CA ILE A 303 -1.70 8.12 -1.03
C ILE A 303 -1.65 9.42 -0.21
N TYR A 304 -2.05 9.33 1.04
CA TYR A 304 -2.02 10.41 2.03
C TYR A 304 -0.99 10.10 3.12
N SER A 305 -0.47 11.15 3.74
CA SER A 305 0.39 11.07 4.93
C SER A 305 -0.10 12.04 6.00
N THR A 306 0.14 11.71 7.27
CA THR A 306 -0.10 12.57 8.44
C THR A 306 0.76 12.13 9.62
N ASP A 307 0.95 13.01 10.60
CA ASP A 307 1.64 12.67 11.86
C ASP A 307 0.88 11.57 12.61
N PHE A 308 1.57 10.47 12.89
CA PHE A 308 1.02 9.30 13.57
C PHE A 308 0.80 9.57 15.07
N GLY A 309 1.66 10.38 15.70
CA GLY A 309 1.58 10.68 17.14
C GLY A 309 0.37 11.53 17.53
N SER A 310 -0.27 12.17 16.56
CA SER A 310 -1.49 12.97 16.74
C SER A 310 -2.80 12.18 16.61
N LEU A 311 -2.72 10.89 16.29
CA LEU A 311 -3.86 9.99 16.04
C LEU A 311 -4.40 9.32 17.30
#